data_AF-A0A2M8NIH2-F1
#
_entry.id   AF-A0A2M8NIH2-F1
#
_cell.length_a   1.000
_cell.length_b   1.000
_cell.length_c   1.000
_cell.angle_alpha   90.00
_cell.angle_beta   90.00
_cell.angle_gamma   90.00
#
_symmetry.space_group_name_H-M   'P 1'
#
loop_
_entity.id
_entity.type
_entity.pdbx_description
1 polymer ?
#
loop_
_entity_poly.entity_id
_entity_poly.type
_entity_poly.pdbx_seq_one_letter_code
_entity_poly.pdbx_strand_id
1 'polypeptide(L)'
;MNRKRLLRLLIPIGCALILVGAGIYVWLFHDLPSIDRLQAGMQLPSTQIYDRHGQLLYEVLAGGGTGGLSSAIALDTIPRHCVNAAIATEDANYYAHPGVDLVGIVRAAWANVRGGEVVAGGSTITQQVARNLLLDPQERADRTLTRKLREMILALRLQAAYSKDDVLALYLNQSYFGNLAYGIDAAARAYFGRSAPELSLAECAMLIGLLQAPAAYDPLTNLDAAKARQRVVLELMAQNGFITQVEVETATRDELQFASTSFPIEAPHFVMAVLKQLERDYPEELLRGGLRVTTTLDLAWHNAAHRIVNNALSGLNQTGNPSRPAANANNAALVALDPRTGQI
;
A
#
# COMPACT_ATOMS: atom_id res chain seq x y z
N MET A 1 12.37 -32.61 -50.78
CA MET A 1 13.34 -32.18 -49.75
C MET A 1 13.56 -33.31 -48.76
N ASN A 2 14.79 -33.78 -48.56
CA ASN A 2 15.08 -35.03 -47.85
C ASN A 2 14.77 -34.91 -46.34
N ARG A 3 13.95 -35.78 -45.75
CA ARG A 3 13.53 -35.74 -44.33
C ARG A 3 14.73 -35.63 -43.35
N LYS A 4 15.86 -36.24 -43.72
CA LYS A 4 17.14 -36.18 -42.99
C LYS A 4 17.82 -34.79 -43.05
N ARG A 5 17.63 -34.01 -44.12
CA ARG A 5 18.12 -32.62 -44.21
C ARG A 5 17.24 -31.65 -43.41
N LEU A 6 15.93 -31.88 -43.36
CA LEU A 6 15.01 -31.09 -42.54
C LEU A 6 15.28 -31.28 -41.04
N LEU A 7 15.48 -32.53 -40.59
CA LEU A 7 15.86 -32.81 -39.19
C LEU A 7 17.21 -32.17 -38.81
N ARG A 8 18.21 -32.18 -39.70
CA ARG A 8 19.52 -31.55 -39.45
C ARG A 8 19.45 -30.01 -39.32
N LEU A 9 18.43 -29.37 -39.88
CA LEU A 9 18.17 -27.94 -39.74
C LEU A 9 17.31 -27.60 -38.51
N LEU A 10 16.39 -28.50 -38.12
CA LEU A 10 15.51 -28.30 -36.97
C LEU A 10 16.21 -28.52 -35.62
N ILE A 11 17.18 -29.43 -35.54
CA ILE A 11 17.95 -29.71 -34.32
C ILE A 11 18.70 -28.46 -33.80
N PRO A 12 19.52 -27.74 -34.59
CA PRO A 12 20.23 -26.55 -34.11
C PRO A 12 19.28 -25.40 -33.75
N ILE A 13 18.14 -25.26 -34.44
CA ILE A 13 17.10 -24.28 -34.11
C ILE A 13 16.47 -24.64 -32.75
N GLY A 14 16.16 -25.91 -32.53
CA GLY A 14 15.65 -26.41 -31.24
C GLY A 14 16.65 -26.18 -30.10
N CYS A 15 17.93 -26.48 -30.30
CA CYS A 15 18.98 -26.20 -29.32
C CYS A 15 19.15 -24.70 -29.05
N ALA A 16 19.09 -23.85 -30.07
CA ALA A 16 19.14 -22.40 -29.90
C ALA A 16 17.93 -21.87 -29.11
N LEU A 17 16.73 -22.37 -29.38
CA LEU A 17 15.52 -22.02 -28.61
C LEU A 17 15.62 -22.47 -27.15
N ILE A 18 16.17 -23.66 -26.89
CA ILE A 18 16.41 -24.14 -25.53
C ILE A 18 17.45 -23.27 -24.82
N LEU A 19 18.54 -22.89 -25.49
CA LEU A 19 19.57 -22.02 -24.90
C LEU A 19 19.04 -20.61 -24.63
N VAL A 20 18.26 -20.02 -25.55
CA VAL A 20 17.60 -18.73 -25.34
C VAL A 20 16.59 -18.83 -24.20
N GLY A 21 15.78 -19.89 -24.16
CA GLY A 21 14.84 -20.14 -23.07
C GLY A 21 15.54 -20.33 -21.73
N ALA A 22 16.66 -21.06 -21.70
CA ALA A 22 17.50 -21.24 -20.51
C ALA A 22 18.17 -19.94 -20.10
N GLY A 23 18.62 -19.10 -21.04
CA GLY A 23 19.17 -17.78 -20.75
C GLY A 23 18.15 -16.82 -20.16
N ILE A 24 16.92 -16.78 -20.72
CA ILE A 24 15.80 -16.01 -20.18
C ILE A 24 15.41 -16.54 -18.79
N TYR A 25 15.40 -17.86 -18.61
CA TYR A 25 15.13 -18.48 -17.32
C TYR A 25 16.20 -18.09 -16.29
N VAL A 26 17.48 -18.27 -16.58
CA VAL A 26 18.55 -17.86 -15.66
C VAL A 26 18.41 -16.37 -15.35
N TRP A 27 18.22 -15.51 -16.35
CA TRP A 27 18.09 -14.07 -16.13
C TRP A 27 16.85 -13.66 -15.31
N LEU A 28 15.70 -14.30 -15.49
CA LEU A 28 14.49 -14.04 -14.69
C LEU A 28 14.61 -14.51 -13.24
N PHE A 29 15.42 -15.54 -12.99
CA PHE A 29 15.48 -16.24 -11.70
C PHE A 29 16.77 -16.02 -10.90
N HIS A 30 17.84 -15.49 -11.51
CA HIS A 30 19.16 -15.33 -10.90
C HIS A 30 19.13 -14.42 -9.66
N ASP A 31 18.29 -13.38 -9.68
CA ASP A 31 18.21 -12.37 -8.61
C ASP A 31 16.84 -12.30 -7.94
N LEU A 32 16.07 -13.40 -7.92
CA LEU A 32 14.78 -13.39 -7.23
C LEU A 32 14.98 -13.49 -5.71
N PRO A 33 14.42 -12.55 -4.92
CA PRO A 33 14.55 -12.56 -3.47
C PRO A 33 13.89 -13.81 -2.85
N SER A 34 14.47 -14.29 -1.75
CA SER A 34 13.97 -15.46 -1.01
C SER A 34 12.68 -15.15 -0.25
N ILE A 35 11.67 -16.02 -0.36
CA ILE A 35 10.36 -15.91 0.31
C ILE A 35 10.38 -16.27 1.80
N ASP A 36 11.43 -16.93 2.27
CA ASP A 36 11.60 -17.34 3.68
C ASP A 36 11.69 -16.13 4.63
N ARG A 37 11.97 -14.94 4.07
CA ARG A 37 12.10 -13.67 4.82
C ARG A 37 10.75 -13.12 5.31
N LEU A 38 9.62 -13.54 4.72
CA LEU A 38 8.29 -13.01 5.08
C LEU A 38 7.77 -13.58 6.41
N GLN A 39 8.09 -14.83 6.73
CA GLN A 39 7.74 -15.47 8.00
C GLN A 39 8.47 -14.81 9.18
N ALA A 40 9.73 -14.41 8.97
CA ALA A 40 10.44 -13.57 9.91
C ALA A 40 9.73 -12.21 10.02
N GLY A 41 9.41 -11.58 8.87
CA GLY A 41 8.62 -10.36 8.75
C GLY A 41 7.44 -10.28 9.70
N MET A 42 6.63 -11.35 9.75
CA MET A 42 5.36 -11.45 10.49
C MET A 42 5.45 -11.53 12.02
N GLN A 43 6.66 -11.62 12.58
CA GLN A 43 6.90 -11.54 14.01
C GLN A 43 7.75 -10.34 14.40
N LEU A 44 8.08 -9.46 13.45
CA LEU A 44 9.06 -8.42 13.71
C LEU A 44 8.42 -7.22 14.40
N PRO A 45 9.07 -6.67 15.44
CA PRO A 45 8.58 -5.47 16.11
C PRO A 45 8.48 -4.31 15.12
N SER A 46 7.59 -3.35 15.37
CA SER A 46 7.51 -2.12 14.57
C SER A 46 8.84 -1.35 14.60
N THR A 47 9.18 -0.64 13.52
CA THR A 47 10.23 0.38 13.55
C THR A 47 9.70 1.66 14.19
N GLN A 48 10.26 2.08 15.30
CA GLN A 48 9.85 3.26 16.06
C GLN A 48 10.83 4.41 15.84
N ILE A 49 10.32 5.54 15.38
CA ILE A 49 11.07 6.77 15.10
C ILE A 49 10.83 7.75 16.25
N TYR A 50 11.90 8.22 16.87
CA TYR A 50 11.89 9.12 18.01
C TYR A 50 12.57 10.44 17.71
N ASP A 51 12.17 11.48 18.42
CA ASP A 51 12.89 12.75 18.48
C ASP A 51 14.19 12.59 19.30
N ARG A 52 15.02 13.64 19.35
CA ARG A 52 16.30 13.63 20.07
C ARG A 52 16.16 13.43 21.59
N HIS A 53 14.96 13.63 22.15
CA HIS A 53 14.64 13.49 23.58
C HIS A 53 13.90 12.18 23.89
N GLY A 54 13.67 11.33 22.89
CA GLY A 54 12.99 10.04 23.05
C GLY A 54 11.47 10.10 22.99
N GLN A 55 10.87 11.20 22.50
CA GLN A 55 9.44 11.26 22.19
C GLN A 55 9.17 10.49 20.88
N LEU A 56 8.17 9.61 20.87
CA LEU A 56 7.80 8.86 19.67
C LEU A 56 7.21 9.82 18.63
N LEU A 57 7.86 9.91 17.47
CA LEU A 57 7.40 10.70 16.34
C LEU A 57 6.47 9.91 15.43
N TYR A 58 6.87 8.67 15.15
CA TYR A 58 6.14 7.78 14.27
C TYR A 58 6.50 6.32 14.51
N GLU A 59 5.57 5.43 14.20
CA GLU A 59 5.77 3.99 14.25
C GLU A 59 5.45 3.41 12.86
N VAL A 60 6.45 2.76 12.28
CA VAL A 60 6.40 2.10 10.99
C VAL A 60 6.19 0.62 11.24
N LEU A 61 5.09 0.06 10.75
CA LEU A 61 4.87 -1.36 10.79
C LEU A 61 5.96 -2.09 10.01
N ALA A 62 6.75 -2.92 10.70
CA ALA A 62 7.43 -4.02 10.07
C ALA A 62 6.35 -5.00 9.63
N GLY A 63 6.44 -5.50 8.40
CA GLY A 63 6.16 -6.88 8.00
C GLY A 63 5.17 -7.82 8.72
N GLY A 64 4.26 -7.41 9.58
CA GLY A 64 3.51 -8.26 10.50
C GLY A 64 4.16 -8.33 11.89
N GLY A 65 3.50 -7.86 12.93
CA GLY A 65 3.99 -7.98 14.31
C GLY A 65 3.17 -7.14 15.27
N THR A 66 2.91 -7.71 16.45
CA THR A 66 2.15 -7.13 17.55
C THR A 66 3.09 -6.42 18.52
N GLY A 67 3.07 -5.08 18.53
CA GLY A 67 3.95 -4.36 19.46
C GLY A 67 4.08 -2.87 19.22
N GLY A 68 2.94 -2.17 19.25
CA GLY A 68 2.85 -0.71 19.24
C GLY A 68 1.50 -0.27 18.69
N LEU A 69 1.24 1.04 18.63
CA LEU A 69 -0.12 1.59 18.44
C LEU A 69 -0.75 1.25 17.06
N SER A 70 0.01 0.60 16.18
CA SER A 70 -0.48 -0.17 15.04
C SER A 70 0.14 -1.56 15.15
N SER A 71 -0.63 -2.59 15.49
CA SER A 71 -0.19 -3.98 15.49
C SER A 71 -0.70 -4.67 14.24
N ALA A 72 0.10 -5.51 13.58
CA ALA A 72 -0.49 -6.37 12.56
C ALA A 72 -1.50 -7.31 13.21
N ILE A 73 -2.73 -7.25 12.73
CA ILE A 73 -3.83 -7.98 13.32
C ILE A 73 -4.05 -9.27 12.53
N ALA A 74 -4.32 -10.35 13.25
CA ALA A 74 -4.58 -11.65 12.66
C ALA A 74 -5.85 -11.58 11.79
N LEU A 75 -5.90 -12.34 10.69
CA LEU A 75 -7.00 -12.25 9.73
C LEU A 75 -8.38 -12.49 10.37
N ASP A 76 -8.44 -13.35 11.38
CA ASP A 76 -9.65 -13.68 12.15
C ASP A 76 -10.16 -12.54 13.04
N THR A 77 -9.28 -11.59 13.39
CA THR A 77 -9.67 -10.37 14.11
C THR A 77 -10.17 -9.26 13.18
N ILE A 78 -9.87 -9.34 11.87
CA ILE A 78 -10.38 -8.39 10.88
C ILE A 78 -11.85 -8.73 10.60
N PRO A 79 -12.77 -7.74 10.60
CA PRO A 79 -14.17 -8.00 10.30
C PRO A 79 -14.33 -8.68 8.94
N ARG A 80 -15.18 -9.71 8.88
CA ARG A 80 -15.37 -10.50 7.65
C ARG A 80 -15.80 -9.65 6.46
N HIS A 81 -16.54 -8.57 6.71
CA HIS A 81 -16.92 -7.60 5.68
C HIS A 81 -15.72 -6.88 5.07
N CYS A 82 -14.68 -6.54 5.84
CA CYS A 82 -13.43 -5.96 5.34
C CYS A 82 -12.67 -6.96 4.46
N VAL A 83 -12.56 -8.21 4.91
CA VAL A 83 -11.94 -9.31 4.15
C VAL A 83 -12.67 -9.54 2.83
N ASN A 84 -14.00 -9.66 2.89
CA ASN A 84 -14.84 -9.86 1.71
C ASN A 84 -14.82 -8.66 0.76
N ALA A 85 -14.76 -7.43 1.29
CA ALA A 85 -14.63 -6.22 0.48
C ALA A 85 -13.32 -6.23 -0.33
N ALA A 86 -12.20 -6.59 0.31
CA ALA A 86 -10.91 -6.72 -0.36
C ALA A 86 -10.94 -7.79 -1.46
N ILE A 87 -11.48 -8.98 -1.16
CA ILE A 87 -11.62 -10.06 -2.15
C ILE A 87 -12.50 -9.60 -3.31
N ALA A 88 -13.71 -9.08 -3.05
CA ALA A 88 -14.64 -8.68 -4.09
C ALA A 88 -14.09 -7.58 -5.02
N THR A 89 -13.27 -6.68 -4.48
CA THR A 89 -12.76 -5.52 -5.20
C THR A 89 -11.47 -5.82 -5.97
N GLU A 90 -10.54 -6.53 -5.33
CA GLU A 90 -9.17 -6.68 -5.82
C GLU A 90 -8.94 -8.03 -6.50
N ASP A 91 -9.65 -9.08 -6.07
CA ASP A 91 -9.44 -10.44 -6.57
C ASP A 91 -10.63 -11.36 -6.27
N ALA A 92 -11.72 -11.21 -7.03
CA ALA A 92 -12.98 -11.92 -6.79
C ALA A 92 -12.84 -13.46 -6.80
N ASN A 93 -11.84 -13.99 -7.51
CA ASN A 93 -11.56 -15.42 -7.60
C ASN A 93 -10.42 -15.86 -6.66
N TYR A 94 -10.06 -15.06 -5.64
CA TYR A 94 -8.87 -15.23 -4.83
C TYR A 94 -8.58 -16.67 -4.39
N TYR A 95 -9.59 -17.38 -3.88
CA TYR A 95 -9.43 -18.75 -3.38
C TYR A 95 -9.39 -19.83 -4.49
N ALA A 96 -9.74 -19.49 -5.73
CA ALA A 96 -9.85 -20.44 -6.84
C ALA A 96 -8.56 -20.58 -7.67
N HIS A 97 -7.61 -19.65 -7.56
CA HIS A 97 -6.36 -19.69 -8.33
C HIS A 97 -5.11 -19.79 -7.45
N PRO A 98 -3.98 -20.32 -7.96
CA PRO A 98 -2.75 -20.52 -7.18
C PRO A 98 -1.89 -19.24 -7.09
N GLY A 99 -2.53 -18.09 -6.87
CA GLY A 99 -1.85 -16.79 -6.71
C GLY A 99 -1.79 -15.94 -7.99
N VAL A 100 -2.04 -16.52 -9.16
CA VAL A 100 -2.22 -15.77 -10.43
C VAL A 100 -3.50 -16.22 -11.11
N ASP A 101 -4.42 -15.30 -11.40
CA ASP A 101 -5.66 -15.57 -12.14
C ASP A 101 -5.40 -15.45 -13.66
N LEU A 102 -4.98 -16.55 -14.28
CA LEU A 102 -4.76 -16.59 -15.73
C LEU A 102 -6.05 -16.35 -16.52
N VAL A 103 -7.19 -16.83 -16.02
CA VAL A 103 -8.49 -16.64 -16.68
C VAL A 103 -8.89 -15.17 -16.57
N GLY A 104 -8.69 -14.55 -15.41
CA GLY A 104 -8.89 -13.13 -15.16
C GLY A 104 -8.01 -12.25 -16.05
N ILE A 105 -6.73 -12.59 -16.22
CA ILE A 105 -5.81 -11.87 -17.12
C ILE A 105 -6.32 -11.89 -18.57
N VAL A 106 -6.71 -13.07 -19.07
CA VAL A 106 -7.24 -13.20 -20.45
C VAL A 106 -8.56 -12.44 -20.59
N ARG A 107 -9.45 -12.53 -19.60
CA ARG A 107 -10.74 -11.83 -19.57
C ARG A 107 -10.54 -10.31 -19.59
N ALA A 108 -9.65 -9.79 -18.75
CA ALA A 108 -9.31 -8.37 -18.67
C ALA A 108 -8.67 -7.87 -19.97
N ALA A 109 -7.74 -8.63 -20.55
CA ALA A 109 -7.13 -8.29 -21.84
C ALA A 109 -8.20 -8.20 -22.95
N TRP A 110 -9.15 -9.12 -22.98
CA TRP A 110 -10.22 -9.13 -23.97
C TRP A 110 -11.24 -8.00 -23.76
N ALA A 111 -11.56 -7.65 -22.50
CA ALA A 111 -12.42 -6.52 -22.17
C ALA A 111 -11.78 -5.18 -22.58
N ASN A 112 -10.49 -5.00 -22.33
CA ASN A 112 -9.73 -3.81 -22.72
C ASN A 112 -9.71 -3.61 -24.25
N VAL A 113 -9.59 -4.69 -25.03
CA VAL A 113 -9.65 -4.63 -26.50
C VAL A 113 -11.04 -4.22 -27.00
N ARG A 114 -12.10 -4.51 -26.24
CA ARG A 114 -13.49 -4.17 -26.61
C ARG A 114 -13.97 -2.83 -26.06
N GLY A 115 -13.11 -2.08 -25.35
CA GLY A 115 -13.47 -0.78 -24.77
C GLY A 115 -14.53 -0.86 -23.67
N GLY A 116 -14.67 -2.00 -22.99
CA GLY A 116 -15.58 -2.14 -21.85
C GLY A 116 -15.13 -1.36 -20.62
N GLU A 117 -16.01 -1.20 -19.63
CA GLU A 117 -15.62 -0.67 -18.31
C GLU A 117 -14.45 -1.49 -17.75
N VAL A 118 -13.39 -0.80 -17.32
CA VAL A 118 -12.20 -1.43 -16.73
C VAL A 118 -12.57 -1.90 -15.33
N VAL A 119 -13.09 -3.12 -15.23
CA VAL A 119 -13.41 -3.78 -13.96
C VAL A 119 -12.13 -4.38 -13.40
N ALA A 120 -11.42 -3.59 -12.58
CA ALA A 120 -10.21 -3.95 -11.85
C ALA A 120 -8.95 -4.25 -12.69
N GLY A 121 -7.80 -3.78 -12.20
CA GLY A 121 -6.51 -4.08 -12.82
C GLY A 121 -6.23 -5.58 -12.71
N GLY A 122 -5.75 -6.22 -13.77
CA GLY A 122 -5.56 -7.68 -13.83
C GLY A 122 -4.45 -8.26 -12.93
N SER A 123 -4.22 -7.70 -11.75
CA SER A 123 -3.28 -8.20 -10.74
C SER A 123 -4.04 -8.77 -9.55
N THR A 124 -3.72 -10.00 -9.15
CA THR A 124 -4.29 -10.68 -7.97
C THR A 124 -3.77 -10.08 -6.67
N ILE A 125 -4.44 -10.38 -5.55
CA ILE A 125 -3.96 -10.00 -4.21
C ILE A 125 -2.55 -10.55 -3.97
N THR A 126 -2.29 -11.82 -4.30
CA THR A 126 -0.97 -12.45 -4.14
C THR A 126 0.11 -11.75 -4.98
N GLN A 127 -0.22 -11.31 -6.19
CA GLN A 127 0.68 -10.53 -7.03
C GLN A 127 1.00 -9.16 -6.44
N GLN A 128 -0.01 -8.49 -5.86
CA GLN A 128 0.20 -7.20 -5.20
C GLN A 128 1.08 -7.35 -3.95
N VAL A 129 0.89 -8.39 -3.14
CA VAL A 129 1.75 -8.71 -1.99
C VAL A 129 3.18 -8.98 -2.45
N ALA A 130 3.37 -9.85 -3.45
CA ALA A 130 4.68 -10.17 -3.99
C ALA A 130 5.38 -8.91 -4.53
N ARG A 131 4.67 -8.06 -5.28
CA ARG A 131 5.21 -6.78 -5.75
C ARG A 131 5.64 -5.92 -4.59
N ASN A 132 4.78 -5.70 -3.60
CA ASN A 132 5.00 -4.70 -2.57
C ASN A 132 6.07 -5.10 -1.54
N LEU A 133 6.18 -6.39 -1.22
CA LEU A 133 7.07 -6.88 -0.15
C LEU A 133 8.39 -7.48 -0.65
N LEU A 134 8.43 -8.00 -1.87
CA LEU A 134 9.59 -8.75 -2.36
C LEU A 134 10.37 -8.01 -3.44
N LEU A 135 9.74 -7.20 -4.28
CA LEU A 135 10.48 -6.47 -5.32
C LEU A 135 11.16 -5.22 -4.76
N ASP A 136 12.38 -4.95 -5.26
CA ASP A 136 13.11 -3.73 -4.95
C ASP A 136 12.28 -2.48 -5.26
N PRO A 137 12.36 -1.40 -4.45
CA PRO A 137 11.58 -0.17 -4.66
C PRO A 137 11.70 0.41 -6.07
N GLN A 138 12.90 0.36 -6.66
CA GLN A 138 13.15 0.82 -8.02
C GLN A 138 12.42 -0.06 -9.04
N GLU A 139 12.50 -1.39 -8.87
CA GLU A 139 11.83 -2.35 -9.74
C GLU A 139 10.29 -2.26 -9.60
N ARG A 140 9.76 -1.97 -8.41
CA ARG A 140 8.31 -1.80 -8.17
C ARG A 140 7.70 -0.68 -9.03
N ALA A 141 8.45 0.41 -9.25
CA ALA A 141 7.97 1.58 -9.98
C ALA A 141 7.99 1.39 -11.51
N ASP A 142 8.76 0.42 -12.02
CA ASP A 142 8.89 0.18 -13.45
C ASP A 142 7.57 -0.29 -14.08
N ARG A 143 7.26 0.14 -15.29
CA ARG A 143 6.06 -0.32 -16.03
C ARG A 143 6.42 -1.29 -17.15
N THR A 144 7.27 -2.29 -16.85
CA THR A 144 7.78 -3.25 -17.83
C THR A 144 7.07 -4.61 -17.76
N LEU A 145 7.03 -5.32 -18.90
CA LEU A 145 6.52 -6.70 -18.95
C LEU A 145 7.40 -7.65 -18.12
N THR A 146 8.71 -7.40 -18.07
CA THR A 146 9.67 -8.14 -17.25
C THR A 146 9.29 -8.09 -15.77
N ARG A 147 9.09 -6.90 -15.21
CA ARG A 147 8.66 -6.73 -13.81
C ARG A 147 7.37 -7.52 -13.55
N LYS A 148 6.41 -7.45 -14.48
CA LYS A 148 5.12 -8.15 -14.34
C LYS A 148 5.29 -9.67 -14.35
N LEU A 149 6.21 -10.22 -15.16
CA LEU A 149 6.55 -11.65 -15.14
C LEU A 149 7.26 -12.06 -13.84
N ARG A 150 8.20 -11.23 -13.34
CA ARG A 150 8.85 -11.46 -12.05
C ARG A 150 7.85 -11.45 -10.89
N GLU A 151 6.92 -10.50 -10.90
CA GLU A 151 5.79 -10.43 -9.96
C GLU A 151 4.93 -11.70 -10.00
N MET A 152 4.60 -12.22 -11.19
CA MET A 152 3.86 -13.49 -11.34
C MET A 152 4.61 -14.68 -10.75
N ILE A 153 5.92 -14.79 -11.03
CA ILE A 153 6.76 -15.88 -10.51
C ILE A 153 6.84 -15.81 -8.97
N LEU A 154 7.05 -14.62 -8.42
CA LEU A 154 7.08 -14.40 -6.98
C LEU A 154 5.73 -14.68 -6.33
N ALA A 155 4.61 -14.33 -6.99
CA ALA A 155 3.28 -14.65 -6.49
C ALA A 155 3.03 -16.17 -6.40
N LEU A 156 3.46 -16.94 -7.41
CA LEU A 156 3.36 -18.40 -7.39
C LEU A 156 4.23 -19.01 -6.28
N ARG A 157 5.45 -18.48 -6.09
CA ARG A 157 6.35 -18.90 -5.00
C ARG A 157 5.75 -18.58 -3.63
N LEU A 158 5.20 -17.38 -3.47
CA LEU A 158 4.54 -16.94 -2.25
C LEU A 158 3.36 -17.87 -1.92
N GLN A 159 2.52 -18.18 -2.91
CA GLN A 159 1.38 -19.09 -2.71
C GLN A 159 1.80 -20.53 -2.36
N ALA A 160 2.97 -20.99 -2.83
CA ALA A 160 3.47 -22.32 -2.52
C ALA A 160 4.01 -22.43 -1.08
N ALA A 161 4.46 -21.32 -0.49
CA ALA A 161 5.03 -21.27 0.86
C ALA A 161 4.03 -20.84 1.93
N TYR A 162 3.01 -20.04 1.56
CA TYR A 162 2.05 -19.44 2.49
C TYR A 162 0.61 -19.83 2.13
N SER A 163 -0.23 -19.99 3.14
CA SER A 163 -1.65 -20.25 2.90
C SER A 163 -2.34 -19.01 2.28
N LYS A 164 -3.53 -19.22 1.70
CA LYS A 164 -4.35 -18.12 1.20
C LYS A 164 -4.66 -17.09 2.29
N ASP A 165 -4.89 -17.55 3.49
CA ASP A 165 -5.24 -16.68 4.61
C ASP A 165 -4.02 -15.87 5.06
N ASP A 166 -2.84 -16.48 5.10
CA ASP A 166 -1.59 -15.77 5.42
C ASP A 166 -1.30 -14.64 4.42
N VAL A 167 -1.45 -14.93 3.12
CA VAL A 167 -1.23 -13.93 2.07
C VAL A 167 -2.26 -12.81 2.14
N LEU A 168 -3.51 -13.12 2.50
CA LEU A 168 -4.56 -12.12 2.65
C LEU A 168 -4.35 -11.26 3.89
N ALA A 169 -3.87 -11.86 4.99
CA ALA A 169 -3.46 -11.14 6.19
C ALA A 169 -2.30 -10.18 5.88
N LEU A 170 -1.27 -10.65 5.17
CA LEU A 170 -0.17 -9.82 4.70
C LEU A 170 -0.67 -8.65 3.85
N TYR A 171 -1.58 -8.92 2.91
CA TYR A 171 -2.17 -7.89 2.07
C TYR A 171 -2.86 -6.79 2.90
N LEU A 172 -3.76 -7.17 3.80
CA LEU A 172 -4.55 -6.21 4.58
C LEU A 172 -3.71 -5.46 5.61
N ASN A 173 -2.64 -6.06 6.12
CA ASN A 173 -1.75 -5.41 7.09
C ASN A 173 -0.63 -4.56 6.46
N GLN A 174 -0.34 -4.71 5.16
CA GLN A 174 0.77 -4.00 4.50
C GLN A 174 0.33 -3.04 3.41
N SER A 175 -0.94 -3.11 2.98
CA SER A 175 -1.44 -2.22 1.93
C SER A 175 -1.46 -0.76 2.39
N TYR A 176 -1.12 0.15 1.48
CA TYR A 176 -1.11 1.58 1.75
C TYR A 176 -2.51 2.18 1.49
N PHE A 177 -3.15 2.69 2.54
CA PHE A 177 -4.50 3.26 2.49
C PHE A 177 -4.53 4.77 2.29
N GLY A 178 -3.37 5.44 2.20
CA GLY A 178 -3.31 6.90 2.21
C GLY A 178 -3.13 7.44 3.63
N ASN A 179 -2.87 8.75 3.75
CA ASN A 179 -2.63 9.40 5.04
C ASN A 179 -1.58 8.68 5.91
N LEU A 180 -0.56 8.13 5.25
CA LEU A 180 0.54 7.40 5.89
C LEU A 180 0.09 6.12 6.63
N ALA A 181 -1.17 5.71 6.48
CA ALA A 181 -1.70 4.48 7.03
C ALA A 181 -1.31 3.28 6.16
N TYR A 182 -0.39 2.47 6.67
CA TYR A 182 -0.08 1.14 6.14
C TYR A 182 -0.80 0.10 6.99
N GLY A 183 -1.62 -0.73 6.35
CA GLY A 183 -2.43 -1.73 7.03
C GLY A 183 -3.80 -1.22 7.48
N ILE A 184 -4.76 -2.13 7.55
CA ILE A 184 -6.18 -1.82 7.80
C ILE A 184 -6.45 -1.29 9.21
N ASP A 185 -5.71 -1.73 10.23
CA ASP A 185 -5.85 -1.20 11.60
C ASP A 185 -5.33 0.23 11.70
N ALA A 186 -4.18 0.52 11.09
CA ALA A 186 -3.66 1.89 10.99
C ALA A 186 -4.64 2.79 10.24
N ALA A 187 -5.24 2.28 9.15
CA ALA A 187 -6.26 3.01 8.39
C ALA A 187 -7.53 3.26 9.21
N ALA A 188 -8.01 2.27 9.95
CA ALA A 188 -9.15 2.43 10.86
C ALA A 188 -8.91 3.55 11.88
N ARG A 189 -7.72 3.60 12.46
CA ARG A 189 -7.33 4.64 13.41
C ARG A 189 -7.18 6.00 12.74
N ALA A 190 -6.53 6.04 11.57
CA ALA A 190 -6.28 7.27 10.83
C ALA A 190 -7.56 7.96 10.35
N TYR A 191 -8.51 7.17 9.84
CA TYR A 191 -9.73 7.71 9.23
C TYR A 191 -10.91 7.78 10.20
N PHE A 192 -11.03 6.86 11.16
CA PHE A 192 -12.21 6.73 12.03
C PHE A 192 -11.90 6.76 13.54
N GLY A 193 -10.61 6.86 13.92
CA GLY A 193 -10.20 6.97 15.32
C GLY A 193 -10.44 5.71 16.16
N ARG A 194 -10.64 4.56 15.51
CA ARG A 194 -10.98 3.28 16.17
C ARG A 194 -10.15 2.12 15.62
N SER A 195 -10.19 0.98 16.29
CA SER A 195 -9.47 -0.22 15.86
C SER A 195 -10.18 -0.91 14.68
N ALA A 196 -9.45 -1.63 13.83
CA ALA A 196 -10.03 -2.35 12.69
C ALA A 196 -11.12 -3.37 13.05
N PRO A 197 -11.05 -4.11 14.17
CA PRO A 197 -12.14 -5.00 14.62
C PRO A 197 -13.49 -4.31 14.83
N GLU A 198 -13.50 -2.99 15.03
CA GLU A 198 -14.70 -2.19 15.27
C GLU A 198 -15.32 -1.62 13.98
N LEU A 199 -14.72 -1.88 12.81
CA LEU A 199 -15.19 -1.32 11.54
C LEU A 199 -16.55 -1.89 11.12
N SER A 200 -17.45 -0.99 10.71
CA SER A 200 -18.71 -1.35 10.07
C SER A 200 -18.50 -1.80 8.62
N LEU A 201 -19.53 -2.40 8.00
CA LEU A 201 -19.53 -2.71 6.56
C LEU A 201 -19.23 -1.46 5.70
N ALA A 202 -19.83 -0.32 6.04
CA ALA A 202 -19.64 0.93 5.32
C ALA A 202 -18.21 1.44 5.46
N GLU A 203 -17.64 1.40 6.67
CA GLU A 203 -16.26 1.80 6.95
C GLU A 203 -15.25 0.88 6.25
N CYS A 204 -15.47 -0.44 6.30
CA CYS A 204 -14.70 -1.44 5.54
C CYS A 204 -14.69 -1.13 4.05
N ALA A 205 -15.86 -0.92 3.44
CA ALA A 205 -15.96 -0.62 2.01
C ALA A 205 -15.29 0.71 1.64
N MET A 206 -15.33 1.70 2.54
CA MET A 206 -14.65 2.99 2.37
C MET A 206 -13.13 2.77 2.32
N LEU A 207 -12.55 2.10 3.33
CA LEU A 207 -11.11 1.86 3.39
C LEU A 207 -10.60 1.03 2.21
N ILE A 208 -11.29 -0.07 1.88
CA ILE A 208 -10.89 -0.90 0.73
C ILE A 208 -10.97 -0.11 -0.58
N GLY A 209 -11.93 0.81 -0.70
CA GLY A 209 -12.02 1.71 -1.85
C GLY A 209 -10.76 2.56 -2.07
N LEU A 210 -10.04 2.91 -1.00
CA LEU A 210 -8.83 3.72 -1.05
C LEU A 210 -7.67 3.03 -1.77
N LEU A 211 -7.57 1.70 -1.67
CA LEU A 211 -6.41 0.93 -2.13
C LEU A 211 -6.07 1.15 -3.62
N GLN A 212 -7.09 1.36 -4.45
CA GLN A 212 -6.90 1.59 -5.88
C GLN A 212 -6.14 2.90 -6.18
N ALA A 213 -6.48 3.97 -5.46
CA ALA A 213 -5.89 5.29 -5.65
C ALA A 213 -6.04 6.13 -4.37
N PRO A 214 -5.17 5.91 -3.35
CA PRO A 214 -5.38 6.46 -2.02
C PRO A 214 -5.51 7.99 -2.00
N ALA A 215 -4.71 8.69 -2.81
CA ALA A 215 -4.75 10.15 -2.90
C ALA A 215 -6.00 10.68 -3.63
N ALA A 216 -6.56 9.93 -4.58
CA ALA A 216 -7.72 10.37 -5.35
C ALA A 216 -9.04 10.09 -4.63
N TYR A 217 -9.06 9.05 -3.80
CA TYR A 217 -10.24 8.59 -3.05
C TYR A 217 -10.17 8.91 -1.57
N ASP A 218 -9.25 9.80 -1.14
CA ASP A 218 -9.14 10.20 0.26
C ASP A 218 -10.41 10.95 0.72
N PRO A 219 -11.22 10.39 1.65
CA PRO A 219 -12.46 11.02 2.10
C PRO A 219 -12.24 12.32 2.87
N LEU A 220 -11.02 12.57 3.39
CA LEU A 220 -10.69 13.81 4.10
C LEU A 220 -10.45 14.99 3.15
N THR A 221 -10.16 14.72 1.88
CA THR A 221 -9.89 15.75 0.87
C THR A 221 -10.92 15.77 -0.26
N ASN A 222 -11.51 14.62 -0.60
CA ASN A 222 -12.49 14.45 -1.66
C ASN A 222 -13.55 13.38 -1.31
N LEU A 223 -14.49 13.76 -0.43
CA LEU A 223 -15.53 12.86 0.05
C LEU A 223 -16.44 12.31 -1.06
N ASP A 224 -16.76 13.12 -2.08
CA ASP A 224 -17.65 12.70 -3.17
C ASP A 224 -17.01 11.57 -4.00
N ALA A 225 -15.74 11.70 -4.35
CA ALA A 225 -15.01 10.65 -5.05
C ALA A 225 -14.86 9.39 -4.17
N ALA A 226 -14.58 9.57 -2.88
CA ALA A 226 -14.47 8.49 -1.91
C ALA A 226 -15.80 7.72 -1.77
N LYS A 227 -16.93 8.42 -1.62
CA LYS A 227 -18.28 7.84 -1.54
C LYS A 227 -18.69 7.13 -2.83
N ALA A 228 -18.37 7.70 -3.99
CA ALA A 228 -18.60 7.04 -5.27
C ALA A 228 -17.82 5.71 -5.36
N ARG A 229 -16.56 5.71 -4.92
CA ARG A 229 -15.72 4.51 -4.88
C ARG A 229 -16.20 3.49 -3.84
N GLN A 230 -16.60 3.93 -2.65
CA GLN A 230 -17.20 3.09 -1.60
C GLN A 230 -18.41 2.33 -2.16
N ARG A 231 -19.30 3.01 -2.89
CA ARG A 231 -20.46 2.38 -3.50
C ARG A 231 -20.06 1.30 -4.50
N VAL A 232 -19.03 1.53 -5.32
CA VAL A 232 -18.50 0.50 -6.24
C VAL A 232 -18.03 -0.73 -5.48
N VAL A 233 -17.33 -0.57 -4.35
CA VAL A 233 -16.91 -1.70 -3.49
C VAL A 233 -18.12 -2.48 -2.98
N LEU A 234 -19.13 -1.79 -2.45
CA LEU A 234 -20.36 -2.43 -1.95
C LEU A 234 -21.09 -3.20 -3.07
N GLU A 235 -21.22 -2.61 -4.26
CA GLU A 235 -21.82 -3.28 -5.42
C GLU A 235 -21.04 -4.52 -5.85
N LEU A 236 -19.70 -4.47 -5.84
CA LEU A 236 -18.86 -5.64 -6.11
C LEU A 236 -19.06 -6.73 -5.04
N MET A 237 -19.19 -6.36 -3.77
CA MET A 237 -19.50 -7.32 -2.71
C MET A 237 -20.85 -8.00 -2.93
N ALA A 238 -21.88 -7.26 -3.35
CA ALA A 238 -23.19 -7.82 -3.64
C ALA A 238 -23.18 -8.74 -4.87
N GLN A 239 -22.49 -8.34 -5.94
CA GLN A 239 -22.31 -9.16 -7.15
C GLN A 239 -21.62 -10.50 -6.87
N ASN A 240 -20.71 -10.52 -5.89
CA ASN A 240 -20.03 -11.74 -5.43
C ASN A 240 -20.81 -12.49 -4.32
N GLY A 241 -22.00 -12.03 -3.95
CA GLY A 241 -22.87 -12.70 -2.98
C GLY A 241 -22.43 -12.56 -1.53
N PHE A 242 -21.53 -11.62 -1.21
CA PHE A 242 -21.09 -11.39 0.18
C PHE A 242 -22.07 -10.57 1.00
N ILE A 243 -22.88 -9.74 0.34
CA ILE A 243 -23.94 -8.92 0.94
C ILE A 243 -25.14 -8.86 -0.01
N THR A 244 -26.28 -8.42 0.50
CA THR A 244 -27.52 -8.19 -0.24
C THR A 244 -27.58 -6.77 -0.79
N GLN A 245 -28.43 -6.53 -1.80
CA GLN A 245 -28.64 -5.17 -2.32
C GLN A 245 -29.20 -4.21 -1.25
N VAL A 246 -29.99 -4.73 -0.31
CA VAL A 246 -30.51 -3.92 0.82
C VAL A 246 -29.37 -3.44 1.73
N GLU A 247 -28.36 -4.29 1.98
CA GLU A 247 -27.16 -3.92 2.72
C GLU A 247 -26.32 -2.90 1.96
N VAL A 248 -26.21 -3.00 0.62
CA VAL A 248 -25.56 -1.98 -0.22
C VAL A 248 -26.21 -0.62 -0.04
N GLU A 249 -27.53 -0.54 -0.16
CA GLU A 249 -28.26 0.72 -0.03
C GLU A 249 -28.18 1.30 1.38
N THR A 250 -28.17 0.44 2.39
CA THR A 250 -28.06 0.83 3.80
C THR A 250 -26.68 1.38 4.11
N ALA A 251 -25.63 0.64 3.73
CA ALA A 251 -24.23 1.04 3.96
C ALA A 251 -23.82 2.27 3.13
N THR A 252 -24.39 2.46 1.95
CA THR A 252 -24.13 3.66 1.12
C THR A 252 -24.69 4.92 1.79
N ARG A 253 -25.88 4.81 2.42
CA ARG A 253 -26.55 5.90 3.13
C ARG A 253 -25.97 6.19 4.51
N ASP A 254 -25.10 5.31 5.01
CA ASP A 254 -24.45 5.50 6.31
C ASP A 254 -23.58 6.76 6.32
N GLU A 255 -23.81 7.62 7.30
CA GLU A 255 -23.07 8.86 7.47
C GLU A 255 -21.80 8.57 8.28
N LEU A 256 -20.71 8.37 7.55
CA LEU A 256 -19.43 8.00 8.15
C LEU A 256 -18.87 9.15 8.99
N GLN A 257 -18.55 8.85 10.24
CA GLN A 257 -17.91 9.80 11.14
C GLN A 257 -16.39 9.66 11.06
N PHE A 258 -15.76 10.60 10.36
CA PHE A 258 -14.30 10.64 10.28
C PHE A 258 -13.69 11.23 11.55
N ALA A 259 -12.50 10.74 11.90
CA ALA A 259 -11.73 11.27 13.02
C ALA A 259 -11.44 12.76 12.81
N SER A 260 -11.64 13.57 13.85
CA SER A 260 -11.31 15.01 13.84
C SER A 260 -9.81 15.29 13.78
N THR A 261 -8.99 14.26 13.97
CA THR A 261 -7.54 14.34 13.99
C THR A 261 -7.00 13.22 13.11
N SER A 262 -6.31 13.60 12.02
CA SER A 262 -5.55 12.65 11.20
C SER A 262 -4.55 11.89 12.09
N PHE A 263 -4.18 10.68 11.71
CA PHE A 263 -3.20 9.86 12.41
C PHE A 263 -2.02 10.73 12.89
N PRO A 264 -1.74 10.83 14.20
CA PRO A 264 -0.81 11.83 14.71
C PRO A 264 0.62 11.39 14.41
N ILE A 265 1.10 11.72 13.22
CA ILE A 265 2.52 11.70 12.89
C ILE A 265 3.06 13.04 13.33
N GLU A 266 3.87 13.00 14.37
CA GLU A 266 4.57 14.19 14.81
C GLU A 266 5.66 14.54 13.79
N ALA A 267 5.66 15.78 13.31
CA ALA A 267 6.59 16.27 12.29
C ALA A 267 6.63 15.44 10.98
N PRO A 268 5.50 15.33 10.24
CA PRO A 268 5.33 14.38 9.14
C PRO A 268 6.38 14.54 8.03
N HIS A 269 6.71 15.78 7.64
CA HIS A 269 7.74 16.02 6.61
C HIS A 269 9.12 15.51 7.02
N PHE A 270 9.48 15.67 8.30
CA PHE A 270 10.75 15.20 8.82
C PHE A 270 10.76 13.67 8.93
N VAL A 271 9.68 13.08 9.44
CA VAL A 271 9.51 11.62 9.49
C VAL A 271 9.62 10.99 8.10
N MET A 272 9.03 11.60 7.06
CA MET A 272 9.17 11.11 5.68
C MET A 272 10.61 11.20 5.17
N ALA A 273 11.35 12.26 5.53
CA ALA A 273 12.77 12.38 5.18
C ALA A 273 13.60 11.29 5.87
N VAL A 274 13.32 11.00 7.15
CA VAL A 274 13.95 9.90 7.89
C VAL A 274 13.63 8.55 7.25
N LEU A 275 12.37 8.29 6.92
CA LEU A 275 11.97 7.05 6.24
C LEU A 275 12.70 6.86 4.92
N LYS A 276 12.75 7.88 4.08
CA LYS A 276 13.50 7.83 2.81
C LYS A 276 14.99 7.59 3.03
N GLN A 277 15.55 8.11 4.12
CA GLN A 277 16.93 7.84 4.49
C GLN A 277 17.11 6.38 4.93
N LEU A 278 16.21 5.85 5.76
CA LEU A 278 16.22 4.44 6.19
C LEU A 278 16.07 3.49 5.00
N GLU A 279 15.18 3.78 4.05
CA GLU A 279 15.02 3.00 2.82
C GLU A 279 16.30 2.91 1.99
N ARG A 280 17.11 3.98 2.00
CA ARG A 280 18.36 4.06 1.24
C ARG A 280 19.52 3.40 1.99
N ASP A 281 19.65 3.69 3.28
CA ASP A 281 20.84 3.36 4.06
C ASP A 281 20.69 2.02 4.81
N TYR A 282 19.45 1.60 5.12
CA TYR A 282 19.10 0.41 5.89
C TYR A 282 17.90 -0.36 5.27
N PRO A 283 17.93 -0.68 3.96
CA PRO A 283 16.79 -1.31 3.29
C PRO A 283 16.40 -2.65 3.89
N GLU A 284 17.39 -3.46 4.31
CA GLU A 284 17.11 -4.78 4.88
C GLU A 284 16.54 -4.68 6.29
N GLU A 285 17.09 -3.79 7.13
CA GLU A 285 16.63 -3.60 8.49
C GLU A 285 15.28 -2.92 8.55
N LEU A 286 14.97 -2.01 7.61
CA LEU A 286 13.65 -1.42 7.51
C LEU A 286 12.60 -2.48 7.11
N LEU A 287 12.94 -3.38 6.20
CA LEU A 287 12.08 -4.52 5.82
C LEU A 287 11.93 -5.52 6.97
N ARG A 288 13.00 -5.76 7.74
CA ARG A 288 12.95 -6.57 8.98
C ARG A 288 12.24 -5.83 10.11
N GLY A 289 12.10 -4.51 10.03
CA GLY A 289 11.73 -3.64 11.13
C GLY A 289 12.41 -3.92 12.47
N GLY A 290 11.73 -3.54 13.55
CA GLY A 290 12.26 -3.60 14.92
C GLY A 290 13.28 -2.51 15.22
N LEU A 291 13.48 -1.55 14.31
CA LEU A 291 14.44 -0.48 14.49
C LEU A 291 13.93 0.50 15.55
N ARG A 292 14.84 0.90 16.45
CA ARG A 292 14.63 2.05 17.31
C ARG A 292 15.45 3.22 16.76
N VAL A 293 14.81 4.09 16.00
CA VAL A 293 15.46 5.18 15.28
C VAL A 293 15.38 6.44 16.12
N THR A 294 16.51 6.91 16.65
CA THR A 294 16.59 8.23 17.31
C THR A 294 17.05 9.25 16.27
N THR A 295 16.27 10.31 16.09
CA THR A 295 16.53 11.33 15.08
C THR A 295 17.20 12.57 15.67
N THR A 296 17.59 13.49 14.80
CA THR A 296 18.06 14.81 15.21
C THR A 296 16.93 15.79 15.51
N LEU A 297 15.67 15.47 15.22
CA LEU A 297 14.57 16.42 15.43
C LEU A 297 14.39 16.75 16.92
N ASP A 298 14.22 18.02 17.25
CA ASP A 298 13.62 18.46 18.52
C ASP A 298 12.13 18.76 18.29
N LEU A 299 11.24 17.95 18.85
CA LEU A 299 9.81 18.08 18.59
C LEU A 299 9.23 19.40 19.10
N ALA A 300 9.74 19.92 20.22
CA ALA A 300 9.30 21.20 20.76
C ALA A 300 9.65 22.35 19.81
N TRP A 301 10.85 22.33 19.21
CA TRP A 301 11.27 23.31 18.21
C TRP A 301 10.49 23.16 16.91
N HIS A 302 10.23 21.93 16.46
CA HIS A 302 9.37 21.68 15.30
C HIS A 302 7.98 22.31 15.49
N ASN A 303 7.35 22.06 16.64
CA ASN A 303 6.04 22.59 16.95
C ASN A 303 6.04 24.12 17.09
N ALA A 304 7.13 24.72 17.58
CA ALA A 304 7.30 26.17 17.58
C ALA A 304 7.40 26.74 16.15
N ALA A 305 8.20 26.13 15.29
CA ALA A 305 8.34 26.52 13.89
C ALA A 305 7.01 26.40 13.13
N HIS A 306 6.27 25.30 13.32
CA HIS A 306 4.96 25.09 12.72
C HIS A 306 3.96 26.19 13.12
N ARG A 307 3.92 26.57 14.41
CA ARG A 307 3.11 27.71 14.88
C ARG A 307 3.51 29.03 14.23
N ILE A 308 4.81 29.32 14.13
CA ILE A 308 5.32 30.55 13.51
C ILE A 308 4.88 30.64 12.04
N VAL A 309 5.06 29.54 11.29
CA VAL A 309 4.67 29.47 9.88
C VAL A 309 3.16 29.62 9.70
N ASN A 310 2.35 28.92 10.49
CA ASN A 310 0.89 29.03 10.42
C ASN A 310 0.41 30.44 10.75
N ASN A 311 0.97 31.07 11.79
CA ASN A 311 0.64 32.45 12.14
C ASN A 311 1.01 33.43 11.01
N ALA A 312 2.17 33.24 10.36
CA ALA A 312 2.59 34.05 9.22
C ALA A 312 1.65 33.89 8.02
N LEU A 313 1.28 32.65 7.67
CA LEU A 313 0.32 32.36 6.61
C LEU A 313 -1.07 32.94 6.91
N SER A 314 -1.57 32.79 8.13
CA SER A 314 -2.83 33.39 8.57
C SER A 314 -2.78 34.92 8.44
N GLY A 315 -1.69 35.57 8.87
CA GLY A 315 -1.53 37.02 8.74
C GLY A 315 -1.49 37.51 7.28
N LEU A 316 -0.94 36.73 6.35
CA LEU A 316 -0.94 37.05 4.92
C LEU A 316 -2.33 36.92 4.27
N ASN A 317 -3.17 36.03 4.80
CA ASN A 317 -4.51 35.77 4.26
C ASN A 317 -5.61 36.59 4.94
N GLN A 318 -5.41 37.02 6.19
CA GLN A 318 -6.37 37.80 6.97
C GLN A 318 -5.82 39.22 7.17
N THR A 319 -5.91 40.04 6.13
CA THR A 319 -5.22 41.33 6.08
C THR A 319 -5.82 42.41 6.98
N GLY A 320 -6.98 42.17 7.64
CA GLY A 320 -7.66 43.13 8.53
C GLY A 320 -8.02 44.49 7.90
N ASN A 321 -7.66 44.70 6.63
CA ASN A 321 -7.74 45.93 5.88
C ASN A 321 -8.55 45.65 4.60
N PRO A 322 -9.75 46.24 4.46
CA PRO A 322 -10.61 46.04 3.30
C PRO A 322 -9.95 46.40 1.96
N SER A 323 -8.92 47.24 1.97
CA SER A 323 -8.19 47.69 0.77
C SER A 323 -7.04 46.76 0.37
N ARG A 324 -6.71 45.73 1.16
CA ARG A 324 -5.64 44.78 0.86
C ARG A 324 -6.25 43.39 0.67
N PRO A 325 -6.32 42.85 -0.56
CA PRO A 325 -6.83 41.51 -0.78
C PRO A 325 -5.96 40.47 -0.07
N ALA A 326 -6.57 39.35 0.35
CA ALA A 326 -5.86 38.21 0.90
C ALA A 326 -4.78 37.74 -0.09
N ALA A 327 -3.60 37.41 0.42
CA ALA A 327 -2.49 36.97 -0.43
C ALA A 327 -2.71 35.58 -1.07
N ASN A 328 -3.74 34.84 -0.63
CA ASN A 328 -4.00 33.44 -1.00
C ASN A 328 -2.76 32.55 -0.82
N ALA A 329 -1.99 32.80 0.24
CA ALA A 329 -0.79 32.07 0.58
C ALA A 329 -1.18 30.77 1.28
N ASN A 330 -1.00 29.63 0.60
CA ASN A 330 -1.42 28.31 1.07
C ASN A 330 -0.26 27.35 1.34
N ASN A 331 0.98 27.76 1.03
CA ASN A 331 2.18 26.94 1.17
C ASN A 331 3.30 27.73 1.83
N ALA A 332 4.11 27.04 2.64
CA ALA A 332 5.33 27.58 3.23
C ALA A 332 6.35 26.45 3.45
N ALA A 333 7.62 26.83 3.54
CA ALA A 333 8.70 25.92 3.88
C ALA A 333 9.62 26.59 4.91
N LEU A 334 10.02 25.82 5.93
CA LEU A 334 10.99 26.24 6.92
C LEU A 334 11.93 25.06 7.19
N VAL A 335 13.22 25.33 7.14
CA VAL A 335 14.27 24.38 7.54
C VAL A 335 15.14 25.08 8.56
N ALA A 336 15.33 24.44 9.71
CA ALA A 336 16.26 24.86 10.75
C ALA A 336 17.36 23.80 10.86
N LEU A 337 18.58 24.23 11.17
CA LEU A 337 19.74 23.35 11.28
C LEU A 337 20.75 23.90 12.28
N ASP A 338 21.39 23.03 13.06
CA ASP A 338 22.49 23.41 13.94
C ASP A 338 23.70 23.80 13.05
N PRO A 339 24.17 25.06 13.11
CA PRO A 339 25.23 25.55 12.22
C PRO A 339 26.59 24.88 12.46
N ARG A 340 26.79 24.20 13.59
CA ARG A 340 28.05 23.54 13.94
C ARG A 340 28.08 22.10 13.44
N THR A 341 26.94 21.41 13.49
CA THR A 341 26.85 19.98 13.16
C THR A 341 26.17 19.70 11.82
N GLY A 342 25.43 20.66 11.28
CA GLY A 342 24.60 20.49 10.08
C GLY A 342 23.35 19.63 10.32
N GLN A 343 23.07 19.24 11.56
CA GLN A 343 21.88 18.47 11.91
C GLN A 343 20.63 19.33 11.75
N ILE A 344 19.61 18.78 11.07
CA ILE A 344 18.25 19.34 11.01
C ILE A 344 17.55 19.04 12.33
#